data_AF-A0A3D3FAA0-F1
#
_entry.id   AF-A0A3D3FAA0-F1
#
_cell.length_a   1.000
_cell.length_b   1.000
_cell.length_c   1.000
_cell.angle_alpha   90.00
_cell.angle_beta   90.00
_cell.angle_gamma   90.00
#
_symmetry.space_group_name_H-M   'P 1'
#
loop_
_entity.id
_entity.type
_entity.pdbx_description
1 polymer ?
#
loop_
_entity_poly.entity_id
_entity_poly.type
_entity_poly.pdbx_seq_one_letter_code
_entity_poly.pdbx_strand_id
1 'polypeptide(L)'
;MDISHSKSFFKITTGIIVIGYSLCLGSIASFIAMNIIAGDSPTIEFLYWQRTFVNSIMNYVTAPAIWLFLLGNIGLFLTLGKERNRKNVILLMLSILVVINGQLIIIPFAKTVSSLAVQQLQISQFIPNFAANKAIEDTCGEINLLFLITYLTVYILNTSKLVVQTKSIS
;
A
#
# COMPACT_ATOMS: atom_id res chain seq x y z
N MET A 1 24.00 15.20 18.45
CA MET A 1 23.86 14.52 17.15
C MET A 1 24.01 15.61 16.09
N ASP A 2 25.00 15.47 15.21
CA ASP A 2 25.43 16.53 14.31
C ASP A 2 24.28 16.99 13.38
N ILE A 3 24.12 18.30 13.22
CA ILE A 3 22.99 18.90 12.47
C ILE A 3 22.97 18.44 11.00
N SER A 4 24.16 18.14 10.45
CA SER A 4 24.34 17.55 9.11
C SER A 4 23.74 16.16 8.98
N HIS A 5 23.95 15.27 9.97
CA HIS A 5 23.42 13.91 9.98
C HIS A 5 21.88 13.88 10.06
N SER A 6 21.29 14.80 10.82
CA SER A 6 19.82 14.93 10.92
C SER A 6 19.17 15.29 9.57
N LYS A 7 19.77 16.22 8.82
CA LYS A 7 19.28 16.63 7.49
C LYS A 7 19.40 15.51 6.45
N SER A 8 20.50 14.74 6.47
CA SER A 8 20.69 13.61 5.56
C SER A 8 19.67 12.50 5.84
N PHE A 9 19.48 12.16 7.12
CA PHE A 9 18.53 11.12 7.53
C PHE A 9 17.07 11.49 7.21
N PHE A 10 16.70 12.77 7.38
CA PHE A 10 15.40 13.29 6.94
C PHE A 10 15.14 13.08 5.44
N LYS A 11 16.13 13.36 4.59
CA LYS A 11 16.02 13.17 3.14
C LYS A 11 15.88 11.70 2.77
N ILE A 12 16.68 10.82 3.39
CA ILE A 12 16.65 9.37 3.16
C ILE A 12 15.28 8.81 3.53
N THR A 13 14.79 9.12 4.72
CA THR A 13 13.48 8.64 5.21
C THR A 13 12.33 9.15 4.34
N THR A 14 12.36 10.41 3.92
CA THR A 14 11.40 10.97 2.96
C THR A 14 11.46 10.25 1.61
N GLY A 15 12.65 9.96 1.09
CA GLY A 15 12.83 9.19 -0.14
C GLY A 15 12.24 7.78 -0.04
N ILE A 16 12.47 7.10 1.07
CA ILE A 16 11.90 5.77 1.36
C ILE A 16 10.36 5.84 1.38
N ILE A 17 9.78 6.86 2.01
CA ILE A 17 8.31 7.07 2.01
C ILE A 17 7.79 7.21 0.58
N VAL A 18 8.42 8.06 -0.25
CA VAL A 18 7.98 8.30 -1.63
C VAL A 18 8.06 7.02 -2.46
N ILE A 19 9.15 6.27 -2.35
CA ILE A 19 9.32 5.00 -3.07
C ILE A 19 8.25 4.00 -2.62
N GLY A 20 8.10 3.78 -1.30
CA GLY A 20 7.11 2.85 -0.76
C GLY A 20 5.67 3.23 -1.15
N TYR A 21 5.32 4.52 -1.04
CA TYR A 21 4.01 5.03 -1.44
C TYR A 21 3.74 4.83 -2.93
N SER A 22 4.72 5.14 -3.79
CA SER A 22 4.60 4.99 -5.25
C SER A 22 4.41 3.53 -5.65
N LEU A 23 5.16 2.60 -5.03
CA LEU A 23 5.00 1.16 -5.27
C LEU A 23 3.65 0.65 -4.77
N CYS A 24 3.15 1.13 -3.63
CA CYS A 24 1.79 0.81 -3.17
C CYS A 24 0.73 1.24 -4.19
N LEU A 25 0.82 2.45 -4.72
CA LEU A 25 -0.10 2.93 -5.76
C LEU A 25 0.02 2.13 -7.07
N GLY A 26 1.24 1.87 -7.53
CA GLY A 26 1.49 1.08 -8.74
C GLY A 26 0.94 -0.35 -8.62
N SER A 27 1.10 -0.96 -7.45
CA SER A 27 0.47 -2.23 -7.11
C SER A 27 -1.05 -2.14 -7.25
N ILE A 28 -1.71 -1.21 -6.55
CA ILE A 28 -3.18 -1.04 -6.60
C ILE A 28 -3.67 -0.78 -8.03
N ALA A 29 -2.98 0.06 -8.79
CA ALA A 29 -3.30 0.31 -10.20
C ALA A 29 -3.26 -0.97 -11.04
N SER A 30 -2.26 -1.84 -10.79
CA SER A 30 -2.15 -3.14 -11.46
C SER A 30 -3.34 -4.05 -11.12
N PHE A 31 -3.77 -4.08 -9.86
CA PHE A 31 -4.97 -4.84 -9.44
C PHE A 31 -6.24 -4.35 -10.12
N ILE A 32 -6.46 -3.03 -10.12
CA ILE A 32 -7.61 -2.40 -10.77
C ILE A 32 -7.62 -2.74 -12.27
N ALA A 33 -6.49 -2.57 -12.95
CA ALA A 33 -6.38 -2.88 -14.37
C ALA A 33 -6.71 -4.36 -14.66
N MET A 34 -6.21 -5.29 -13.84
CA MET A 34 -6.50 -6.71 -14.00
C MET A 34 -7.97 -7.06 -13.77
N ASN A 35 -8.62 -6.42 -12.79
CA ASN A 35 -10.06 -6.61 -12.56
C ASN A 35 -10.91 -6.02 -13.70
N ILE A 36 -10.50 -4.89 -14.28
CA ILE A 36 -11.16 -4.32 -15.47
C ILE A 36 -11.03 -5.26 -16.67
N ILE A 37 -9.83 -5.81 -16.91
CA ILE A 37 -9.57 -6.73 -18.03
C ILE A 37 -10.35 -8.05 -17.85
N ALA A 38 -10.55 -8.52 -16.61
CA ALA A 38 -11.32 -9.73 -16.33
C ALA A 38 -12.77 -9.64 -16.80
N GLY A 39 -13.37 -8.45 -16.70
CA GLY A 39 -14.80 -8.23 -16.98
C GLY A 39 -15.72 -9.05 -16.07
N ASP A 40 -16.98 -9.20 -16.49
CA ASP A 40 -18.04 -9.81 -15.68
C ASP A 40 -18.05 -11.35 -15.74
N SER A 41 -17.37 -11.96 -16.70
CA SER A 41 -17.39 -13.42 -16.92
C SER A 41 -16.03 -13.94 -17.42
N PRO A 42 -14.98 -13.83 -16.58
CA PRO A 42 -13.66 -14.32 -16.95
C PRO A 42 -13.62 -15.84 -17.07
N THR A 43 -12.82 -16.36 -18.00
CA THR A 43 -12.57 -17.81 -18.10
C THR A 43 -11.71 -18.31 -16.93
N ILE A 44 -11.73 -19.62 -16.69
CA ILE A 44 -10.93 -20.24 -15.62
C ILE A 44 -9.43 -20.06 -15.88
N GLU A 45 -8.99 -20.16 -17.14
CA GLU A 45 -7.60 -19.94 -17.55
C GLU A 45 -7.17 -18.50 -17.29
N PHE A 46 -8.04 -17.54 -17.60
CA PHE A 46 -7.77 -16.13 -17.31
C PHE A 46 -7.67 -15.90 -15.81
N LEU A 47 -8.57 -16.45 -14.99
CA LEU A 47 -8.49 -16.33 -13.53
C LEU A 47 -7.18 -16.91 -12.99
N TYR A 48 -6.75 -18.08 -13.46
CA TYR A 48 -5.47 -18.66 -13.09
C TYR A 48 -4.28 -17.76 -13.45
N TRP A 49 -4.25 -17.24 -14.68
CA TRP A 49 -3.20 -16.32 -15.13
C TRP A 49 -3.22 -15.02 -14.31
N GLN A 50 -4.40 -14.45 -14.07
CA GLN A 50 -4.60 -13.27 -13.23
C GLN A 50 -4.00 -13.50 -11.84
N ARG A 51 -4.29 -14.65 -11.21
CA ARG A 51 -3.77 -14.97 -9.88
C ARG A 51 -2.26 -15.21 -9.86
N THR A 52 -1.70 -15.74 -10.95
CA THR A 52 -0.25 -15.88 -11.09
C THR A 52 0.43 -14.51 -11.13
N PHE A 53 -0.11 -13.58 -11.94
CA PHE A 53 0.37 -12.19 -11.99
C PHE A 53 0.22 -11.48 -10.63
N VAL A 54 -0.95 -11.59 -10.00
CA VAL A 54 -1.23 -11.00 -8.69
C VAL A 54 -0.26 -11.52 -7.61
N ASN A 55 0.01 -12.82 -7.57
CA ASN A 55 0.96 -13.39 -6.60
C ASN A 55 2.36 -12.79 -6.76
N SER A 56 2.81 -12.59 -8.00
CA SER A 56 4.10 -11.95 -8.28
C SER A 56 4.12 -10.50 -7.79
N ILE A 57 3.09 -9.71 -8.10
CA ILE A 57 2.96 -8.34 -7.59
C ILE A 57 2.94 -8.32 -6.06
N MET A 58 2.19 -9.22 -5.42
CA MET A 58 2.09 -9.28 -3.96
C MET A 58 3.43 -9.54 -3.27
N ASN A 59 4.19 -10.50 -3.79
CA ASN A 59 5.45 -10.91 -3.18
C ASN A 59 6.60 -9.93 -3.45
N TYR A 60 6.66 -9.36 -4.66
CA TYR A 60 7.80 -8.57 -5.09
C TYR A 60 7.57 -7.06 -5.08
N VAL A 61 6.31 -6.61 -5.04
CA VAL A 61 5.94 -5.20 -5.04
C VAL A 61 5.17 -4.84 -3.77
N THR A 62 3.99 -5.43 -3.55
CA THR A 62 3.07 -5.01 -2.48
C THR A 62 3.68 -5.19 -1.10
N ALA A 63 4.14 -6.39 -0.75
CA ALA A 63 4.67 -6.66 0.58
C ALA A 63 5.92 -5.80 0.90
N PRO A 64 6.94 -5.72 0.02
CA PRO A 64 8.07 -4.80 0.22
C PRO A 64 7.65 -3.33 0.31
N ALA A 65 6.75 -2.87 -0.56
CA ALA A 65 6.30 -1.47 -0.60
C ALA A 65 5.64 -1.02 0.70
N ILE A 66 4.76 -1.87 1.25
CA ILE A 66 4.06 -1.63 2.50
C ILE A 66 5.05 -1.48 3.67
N TRP A 67 6.09 -2.32 3.71
CA TRP A 67 7.14 -2.22 4.73
C TRP A 67 8.03 -1.00 4.55
N LEU A 68 8.45 -0.70 3.31
CA LEU A 68 9.22 0.51 3.01
C LEU A 68 8.45 1.75 3.45
N PHE A 69 7.15 1.81 3.13
CA PHE A 69 6.29 2.92 3.48
C PHE A 69 6.19 3.13 5.01
N LEU A 70 6.02 2.06 5.79
CA LEU A 70 6.02 2.13 7.25
C LEU A 70 7.40 2.54 7.80
N LEU A 71 8.47 1.89 7.37
CA LEU A 71 9.82 2.16 7.88
C LEU A 71 10.27 3.60 7.58
N GLY A 72 9.91 4.12 6.42
CA GLY A 72 10.11 5.53 6.08
C GLY A 72 9.37 6.46 7.04
N ASN A 73 8.10 6.17 7.34
CA ASN A 73 7.30 6.96 8.28
C ASN A 73 7.81 6.87 9.72
N ILE A 74 8.26 5.70 10.18
CA ILE A 74 8.90 5.53 11.49
C ILE A 74 10.17 6.38 11.53
N GLY A 75 11.04 6.28 10.51
CA GLY A 75 12.27 7.06 10.42
C GLY A 75 12.01 8.57 10.44
N LEU A 76 11.04 9.04 9.66
CA LEU A 76 10.63 10.45 9.65
C LEU A 76 10.11 10.88 11.03
N PHE A 77 9.24 10.09 11.66
CA PHE A 77 8.71 10.37 12.98
C PHE A 77 9.82 10.47 14.04
N LEU A 78 10.79 9.56 14.01
CA LEU A 78 11.95 9.59 14.90
C LEU A 78 12.79 10.86 14.68
N THR A 79 13.05 11.22 13.42
CA THR A 79 13.84 12.41 13.03
C THR A 79 13.26 13.72 13.56
N LEU A 80 11.93 13.84 13.55
CA LEU A 80 11.25 15.07 13.97
C LEU A 80 11.33 15.34 15.48
N GLY A 81 11.69 14.35 16.31
CA GLY A 81 11.94 14.55 17.75
C GLY A 81 10.84 15.34 18.48
N LYS A 82 11.16 16.56 18.95
CA LYS A 82 10.22 17.46 19.65
C LYS A 82 9.35 18.31 18.70
N GLU A 83 9.70 18.40 17.43
CA GLU A 83 8.95 19.14 16.40
C GLU A 83 7.78 18.33 15.81
N ARG A 84 7.45 17.19 16.42
CA ARG A 84 6.32 16.37 16.01
C ARG A 84 5.01 17.11 16.24
N ASN A 85 4.14 17.08 15.24
CA ASN A 85 2.78 17.59 15.35
C ASN A 85 1.76 16.45 15.21
N ARG A 86 0.48 16.77 15.46
CA ARG A 86 -0.63 15.80 15.35
C ARG A 86 -0.73 15.16 13.96
N LYS A 87 -0.38 15.88 12.89
CA LYS A 87 -0.42 15.33 11.52
C LYS A 87 0.64 14.26 11.31
N ASN A 88 1.84 14.43 11.87
CA ASN A 88 2.91 13.42 11.81
C ASN A 88 2.48 12.12 12.50
N VAL A 89 1.74 12.20 13.61
CA VAL A 89 1.14 11.01 14.26
C VAL A 89 0.10 10.35 13.36
N ILE A 90 -0.78 11.13 12.74
CA ILE A 90 -1.80 10.61 11.81
C ILE A 90 -1.14 9.90 10.62
N LEU A 91 -0.09 10.48 10.02
CA LEU A 91 0.66 9.87 8.91
C LEU A 91 1.26 8.53 9.31
N LEU A 92 1.89 8.46 10.50
CA LEU A 92 2.42 7.20 11.03
C LEU A 92 1.30 6.18 11.26
N MET A 93 0.19 6.56 11.89
CA MET A 93 -0.97 5.69 12.12
C MET A 93 -1.54 5.15 10.80
N LEU A 94 -1.68 5.98 9.78
CA LEU A 94 -2.13 5.54 8.45
C LEU A 94 -1.16 4.53 7.82
N SER A 95 0.16 4.73 7.96
CA SER A 95 1.13 3.74 7.48
C SER A 95 1.05 2.40 8.22
N ILE A 96 0.75 2.42 9.53
CA ILE A 96 0.51 1.21 10.33
C ILE A 96 -0.76 0.51 9.86
N LEU A 97 -1.86 1.26 9.62
CA LEU A 97 -3.11 0.69 9.12
C LEU A 97 -2.93 0.03 7.75
N VAL A 98 -2.13 0.63 6.86
CA VAL A 98 -1.77 0.03 5.56
C VAL A 98 -1.05 -1.31 5.74
N VAL A 99 -0.14 -1.41 6.70
CA VAL A 99 0.58 -2.65 7.02
C VAL A 99 -0.33 -3.70 7.61
N ILE A 100 -1.14 -3.33 8.60
CA ILE A 100 -2.09 -4.25 9.26
C ILE A 100 -3.04 -4.84 8.23
N ASN A 101 -3.68 -3.99 7.42
CA ASN A 101 -4.62 -4.42 6.40
C ASN A 101 -3.92 -5.26 5.31
N GLY A 102 -2.76 -4.82 4.83
CA GLY A 102 -2.00 -5.53 3.79
C GLY A 102 -1.47 -6.90 4.22
N GLN A 103 -0.78 -6.97 5.36
CA GLN A 103 -0.09 -8.18 5.81
C GLN A 103 -1.03 -9.19 6.46
N LEU A 104 -2.04 -8.73 7.20
CA LEU A 104 -2.93 -9.62 7.96
C LEU A 104 -4.19 -10.00 7.20
N ILE A 105 -4.60 -9.22 6.19
CA ILE A 105 -5.85 -9.45 5.48
C ILE A 105 -5.60 -9.67 3.98
N ILE A 106 -5.11 -8.65 3.25
CA ILE A 106 -4.99 -8.73 1.78
C ILE A 106 -4.08 -9.88 1.35
N ILE A 107 -2.87 -10.01 1.91
CA ILE A 107 -1.91 -11.07 1.53
C ILE A 107 -2.45 -12.49 1.82
N PRO A 108 -2.99 -12.79 3.01
CA PRO A 108 -3.60 -14.09 3.28
C PRO A 108 -4.77 -14.41 2.34
N PHE A 109 -5.71 -13.47 2.14
CA PHE A 109 -6.83 -13.68 1.22
C PHE A 109 -6.34 -13.87 -0.22
N ALA A 110 -5.34 -13.11 -0.65
CA ALA A 110 -4.77 -13.27 -1.98
C ALA A 110 -4.18 -14.68 -2.19
N LYS A 111 -3.50 -15.24 -1.18
CA LYS A 111 -3.01 -16.62 -1.24
C LYS A 111 -4.16 -17.63 -1.34
N THR A 112 -5.23 -17.43 -0.57
CA THR A 112 -6.43 -18.28 -0.62
C THR A 112 -7.09 -18.24 -1.99
N VAL A 113 -7.35 -17.04 -2.53
CA VAL A 113 -7.95 -16.85 -3.86
C VAL A 113 -7.08 -17.45 -4.95
N SER A 114 -5.76 -17.31 -4.85
CA SER A 114 -4.82 -17.92 -5.79
C SER A 114 -4.84 -19.45 -5.73
N SER A 115 -4.91 -20.04 -4.54
CA SER A 115 -5.06 -21.48 -4.37
C SER A 115 -6.36 -21.99 -5.01
N LEU A 116 -7.46 -21.27 -4.80
CA LEU A 116 -8.76 -21.59 -5.41
C LEU A 116 -8.72 -21.50 -6.93
N ALA A 117 -8.03 -20.52 -7.52
CA ALA A 117 -7.86 -20.45 -8.98
C ALA A 117 -7.08 -21.63 -9.55
N VAL A 118 -6.04 -22.11 -8.85
CA VAL A 118 -5.31 -23.33 -9.24
C VAL A 118 -6.25 -24.53 -9.20
N GLN A 119 -7.04 -24.66 -8.13
CA GLN A 119 -7.98 -25.76 -7.98
C GLN A 119 -9.06 -25.72 -9.08
N GLN A 120 -9.62 -24.55 -9.38
CA GLN A 120 -10.59 -24.37 -10.47
C GLN A 120 -10.04 -24.84 -11.82
N LEU A 121 -8.77 -24.53 -12.12
CA LEU A 121 -8.11 -24.99 -13.34
C LEU A 121 -7.97 -26.52 -13.35
N GLN A 122 -7.55 -27.12 -12.23
CA GLN A 122 -7.37 -28.57 -12.11
C GLN A 122 -8.67 -29.36 -12.28
N ILE A 123 -9.78 -28.86 -11.74
CA ILE A 123 -11.09 -29.53 -11.83
C ILE A 123 -11.95 -29.04 -13.01
N SER A 124 -11.48 -28.03 -13.75
CA SER A 124 -12.19 -27.38 -14.87
C SER A 124 -13.61 -26.90 -14.50
N GLN A 125 -13.79 -26.43 -13.27
CA GLN A 125 -15.08 -25.94 -12.76
C GLN A 125 -14.89 -24.71 -11.87
N PHE A 126 -15.88 -23.81 -11.86
CA PHE A 126 -15.89 -22.67 -10.96
C PHE A 126 -16.19 -23.11 -9.52
N ILE A 127 -15.40 -22.59 -8.57
CA ILE A 127 -15.59 -22.85 -7.15
C ILE A 127 -16.31 -21.65 -6.53
N PRO A 128 -17.51 -21.81 -5.92
CA PRO A 128 -18.28 -20.69 -5.37
C PRO A 128 -17.52 -19.85 -4.34
N ASN A 129 -16.66 -20.48 -3.54
CA ASN A 129 -15.86 -19.78 -2.53
C ASN A 129 -14.81 -18.83 -3.13
N PHE A 130 -14.44 -18.97 -4.40
CA PHE A 130 -13.50 -18.08 -5.06
C PHE A 130 -14.02 -16.65 -5.09
N ALA A 131 -15.26 -16.46 -5.55
CA ALA A 131 -15.85 -15.12 -5.69
C ALA A 131 -15.99 -14.43 -4.33
N ALA A 132 -16.41 -15.15 -3.29
CA ALA A 132 -16.54 -14.60 -1.94
C ALA A 132 -15.18 -14.16 -1.36
N ASN A 133 -14.13 -14.98 -1.48
CA ASN A 133 -12.80 -14.61 -1.00
C ASN A 133 -12.19 -13.47 -1.81
N LYS A 134 -12.40 -13.46 -3.14
CA LYS A 134 -11.93 -12.39 -4.03
C LYS A 134 -12.60 -11.05 -3.69
N ALA A 135 -13.91 -11.05 -3.42
CA ALA A 135 -14.62 -9.84 -3.03
C ALA A 135 -14.08 -9.23 -1.72
N ILE A 136 -13.71 -10.07 -0.74
CA ILE A 136 -13.07 -9.61 0.50
C ILE A 136 -11.68 -9.02 0.21
N GLU A 137 -10.86 -9.71 -0.58
CA GLU A 137 -9.54 -9.21 -1.02
C GLU A 137 -9.65 -7.83 -1.69
N ASP A 138 -10.54 -7.70 -2.67
CA ASP A 138 -10.75 -6.47 -3.44
C ASP A 138 -11.23 -5.32 -2.52
N THR A 139 -12.21 -5.59 -1.64
CA THR A 139 -12.73 -4.60 -0.67
C THR A 139 -11.61 -4.12 0.27
N CYS A 140 -10.78 -5.02 0.77
CA CYS A 140 -9.64 -4.66 1.61
C CYS A 140 -8.57 -3.89 0.83
N GLY A 141 -8.38 -4.20 -0.45
CA GLY A 141 -7.55 -3.43 -1.37
C GLY A 141 -8.02 -1.98 -1.53
N GLU A 142 -9.32 -1.78 -1.72
CA GLU A 142 -9.95 -0.45 -1.78
C GLU A 142 -9.80 0.34 -0.48
N ILE A 143 -9.96 -0.32 0.68
CA ILE A 143 -9.70 0.29 1.98
C ILE A 143 -8.24 0.76 2.09
N ASN A 144 -7.29 -0.02 1.57
CA ASN A 144 -5.89 0.39 1.55
C ASN A 144 -5.65 1.60 0.64
N LEU A 145 -6.33 1.67 -0.52
CA LEU A 145 -6.30 2.85 -1.37
C LEU A 145 -6.83 4.10 -0.64
N LEU A 146 -7.94 3.95 0.10
CA LEU A 146 -8.51 5.04 0.90
C LEU A 146 -7.52 5.55 1.96
N PHE A 147 -6.80 4.65 2.64
CA PHE A 147 -5.75 5.03 3.58
C PHE A 147 -4.62 5.81 2.89
N LEU A 148 -4.19 5.40 1.70
CA LEU A 148 -3.14 6.08 0.94
C LEU A 148 -3.57 7.46 0.40
N ILE A 149 -4.82 7.61 -0.03
CA ILE A 149 -5.37 8.91 -0.44
C ILE A 149 -5.47 9.85 0.77
N THR A 150 -5.96 9.33 1.91
CA THR A 150 -6.03 10.09 3.16
C THR A 150 -4.64 10.52 3.61
N TYR A 151 -3.66 9.61 3.52
CA TYR A 151 -2.27 9.89 3.84
C TYR A 151 -1.72 11.05 3.00
N LEU A 152 -1.90 11.00 1.68
CA LEU A 152 -1.44 12.05 0.77
C LEU A 152 -2.09 13.39 1.08
N THR A 153 -3.39 13.40 1.36
CA THR A 153 -4.14 14.60 1.75
C THR A 153 -3.56 15.22 3.03
N VAL A 154 -3.36 14.40 4.08
CA VAL A 154 -2.76 14.86 5.34
C VAL A 154 -1.33 15.35 5.13
N TYR A 155 -0.55 14.66 4.28
CA TYR A 155 0.83 15.01 3.97
C TYR A 155 0.91 16.39 3.31
N ILE A 156 0.12 16.64 2.26
CA ILE A 156 0.05 17.92 1.55
C ILE A 156 -0.33 19.05 2.52
N LEU A 157 -1.35 18.82 3.35
CA LEU A 157 -1.80 19.78 4.37
C LEU A 157 -0.73 20.02 5.46
N ASN A 158 0.15 19.07 5.71
CA ASN A 158 1.25 19.22 6.66
C ASN A 158 2.38 20.07 6.08
N THR A 159 2.77 19.82 4.83
CA THR A 159 3.81 20.58 4.11
C THR A 159 3.41 22.02 3.81
N SER A 160 2.13 22.31 3.55
CA SER A 160 1.66 23.68 3.28
C SER A 160 1.81 24.62 4.49
N LYS A 161 1.87 24.11 5.73
CA LYS A 161 2.19 24.94 6.91
C LYS A 161 3.68 25.30 7.02
N LEU A 162 4.57 24.42 6.55
CA LEU A 162 6.03 24.63 6.60
C LEU A 162 6.50 25.72 5.61
N VAL A 163 5.82 25.84 4.46
CA VAL A 163 6.10 26.87 3.44
C VAL A 163 5.65 28.27 3.88
N VAL A 164 4.56 28.37 4.64
CA VAL A 164 4.06 29.67 5.15
C VAL A 164 4.96 30.21 6.28
N GLN A 165 5.48 29.35 7.15
CA GLN A 165 6.41 29.77 8.22
C GLN A 165 7.79 30.20 7.69
N THR A 166 8.26 29.65 6.58
CA THR A 166 9.54 30.07 5.98
C THR A 166 9.45 31.43 5.27
N LYS A 167 8.26 31.83 4.80
CA LYS A 167 8.03 33.17 4.22
C LYS A 167 7.81 34.29 5.24
N SER A 168 7.46 34.00 6.49
CA SER A 168 7.27 35.05 7.51
C SER A 168 8.55 35.45 8.25
N ILE A 169 9.68 34.82 7.92
CA ILE A 169 11.00 35.05 8.53
C ILE A 169 11.97 35.68 7.49
N SER A 170 11.54 35.82 6.22
CA SER A 170 12.20 36.59 5.17
C SER A 170 11.56 37.97 5.00
#